data_AF-A0A0C3DYV0-F1
#
_entry.id   AF-A0A0C3DYV0-F1
#
_cell.length_a   1.000
_cell.length_b   1.000
_cell.length_c   1.000
_cell.angle_alpha   90.00
_cell.angle_beta   90.00
_cell.angle_gamma   90.00
#
_symmetry.space_group_name_H-M   'P 1'
#
loop_
_entity.id
_entity.type
_entity.pdbx_description
1 polymer ?
#
loop_
_entity_poly.entity_id
_entity_poly.type
_entity_poly.pdbx_seq_one_letter_code
_entity_poly.pdbx_strand_id
1 'polypeptide(L)'
;RSLIHSTHDAQMASRQTQINEMSSSDRKTQDSWAQSMIQRSKCCPQKYGWNRVSGGYHCEGGHHYISDDLLSEGNGGLMLLKDPRSFHVSYGPYYADPNRDGQFLY
;
A
#
# COMPACT_ATOMS: atom_id res chain seq x y z
N ARG A 1 9.71 -3.46 -10.86
CA ARG A 1 10.37 -2.14 -10.76
C ARG A 1 9.98 -1.55 -9.41
N SER A 2 10.93 -1.10 -8.59
CA SER A 2 10.60 -0.47 -7.30
C SER A 2 9.97 0.90 -7.49
N LEU A 3 9.03 1.28 -6.62
CA LEU A 3 8.49 2.62 -6.48
C LEU A 3 9.38 3.53 -5.63
N ILE A 4 10.38 2.97 -4.95
CA ILE A 4 11.38 3.71 -4.17
C ILE A 4 12.32 4.41 -5.15
N HIS A 5 12.24 5.73 -5.23
CA HIS A 5 13.01 6.53 -6.17
C HIS A 5 14.01 7.48 -5.50
N SER A 6 14.06 7.49 -4.17
CA SER A 6 14.92 8.38 -3.41
C SER A 6 15.41 7.74 -2.11
N THR A 7 16.47 8.30 -1.53
CA THR A 7 16.94 7.94 -0.19
C THR A 7 15.84 8.16 0.86
N HIS A 8 15.03 9.21 0.69
CA HIS A 8 13.86 9.46 1.54
C HIS A 8 12.86 8.30 1.43
N ASP A 9 12.49 7.87 0.23
CA ASP A 9 11.57 6.75 0.04
C ASP A 9 12.10 5.48 0.70
N ALA A 10 13.39 5.19 0.56
CA ALA A 10 14.02 4.03 1.18
C ALA A 10 13.96 4.11 2.72
N GLN A 11 14.23 5.28 3.29
CA GLN A 11 14.15 5.52 4.73
C GLN A 11 12.74 5.37 5.27
N MET A 12 11.73 5.87 4.55
CA MET A 12 10.33 5.73 4.96
C MET A 12 9.84 4.30 4.80
N ALA A 13 10.20 3.62 3.71
CA ALA A 13 9.86 2.21 3.49
C ALA A 13 10.42 1.33 4.62
N SER A 14 11.70 1.53 5.00
CA SER A 14 12.38 0.73 6.03
C SER A 14 11.72 0.78 7.42
N ARG A 15 10.89 1.78 7.69
CA ARG A 15 10.22 1.98 8.99
C ARG A 15 8.71 1.79 8.93
N GLN A 16 8.15 1.45 7.76
CA GLN A 16 6.69 1.37 7.58
C GLN A 16 6.05 0.34 8.52
N THR A 17 6.71 -0.80 8.75
CA THR A 17 6.23 -1.86 9.65
C THR A 17 6.13 -1.41 11.12
N GLN A 18 6.82 -0.32 11.48
CA GLN A 18 6.84 0.25 12.84
C GLN A 18 5.89 1.45 12.99
N ILE A 19 5.08 1.78 11.98
CA ILE A 19 4.20 2.98 11.98
C ILE A 19 3.27 3.08 13.21
N ASN A 20 2.86 1.96 13.79
CA ASN A 20 1.99 1.94 14.97
C ASN A 20 2.73 2.27 16.28
N GLU A 21 4.06 2.19 16.30
CA GLU A 21 4.91 2.48 17.46
C GLU A 21 5.45 3.92 17.45
N MET A 22 5.24 4.64 16.35
CA MET A 22 5.72 6.00 16.15
C MET A 22 4.95 7.04 16.98
N SER A 23 5.61 8.16 17.26
CA SER A 23 4.96 9.35 17.81
C SER A 23 3.85 9.85 16.89
N SER A 24 2.91 10.65 17.41
CA SER A 24 1.79 11.17 16.59
C SER A 24 2.25 12.00 15.39
N SER A 25 3.32 12.79 15.52
CA SER A 25 3.87 13.57 14.41
C SER A 25 4.55 12.67 13.37
N ASP A 26 5.37 11.72 13.82
CA ASP A 26 6.12 10.84 12.92
C ASP A 26 5.18 9.90 12.19
N ARG A 27 4.16 9.38 12.89
CA ARG A 27 3.09 8.56 12.32
C ARG A 27 2.34 9.31 11.23
N LYS A 28 2.05 10.60 11.42
CA LYS A 28 1.39 11.42 10.39
C LYS A 28 2.26 11.61 9.15
N THR A 29 3.56 11.84 9.35
CA THR A 29 4.53 11.93 8.25
C THR A 29 4.65 10.59 7.50
N GLN A 30 4.71 9.49 8.23
CA GLN A 30 4.76 8.14 7.68
C GLN A 30 3.50 7.79 6.89
N ASP A 31 2.32 8.08 7.43
CA ASP A 31 1.04 7.86 6.78
C ASP A 31 0.92 8.69 5.49
N SER A 32 1.36 9.96 5.52
CA SER A 32 1.37 10.83 4.34
C SER A 32 2.27 10.27 3.23
N TRP A 33 3.45 9.77 3.60
CA TRP A 33 4.34 9.11 2.65
C TRP A 33 3.71 7.83 2.08
N ALA A 34 3.16 6.95 2.93
CA ALA A 34 2.53 5.72 2.50
C ALA A 34 1.37 5.97 1.51
N GLN A 35 0.50 6.94 1.81
CA GLN A 35 -0.58 7.36 0.90
C GLN A 35 -0.04 7.82 -0.46
N SER A 36 1.07 8.58 -0.47
CA SER A 36 1.72 9.00 -1.73
C SER A 36 2.25 7.81 -2.54
N MET A 37 2.76 6.78 -1.87
CA MET A 37 3.25 5.56 -2.52
C MET A 37 2.10 4.73 -3.09
N ILE A 38 0.99 4.62 -2.36
CA ILE A 38 -0.23 3.95 -2.82
C ILE A 38 -0.77 4.65 -4.06
N GLN A 39 -0.87 5.99 -4.04
CA GLN A 39 -1.30 6.77 -5.20
C GLN A 39 -0.37 6.56 -6.40
N ARG A 40 0.96 6.58 -6.18
CA ARG A 40 1.97 6.35 -7.21
C ARG A 40 1.86 4.96 -7.86
N SER A 41 1.47 3.95 -7.08
CA SER A 41 1.32 2.58 -7.58
C SER A 41 0.16 2.42 -8.57
N LYS A 42 -0.85 3.32 -8.51
CA LYS A 42 -2.12 3.20 -9.25
C LYS A 42 -2.78 1.81 -9.13
N CYS A 43 -2.54 1.13 -8.02
CA CYS A 43 -2.86 -0.28 -7.91
C CYS A 43 -4.36 -0.55 -7.80
N CYS A 44 -5.18 0.39 -7.30
CA CYS A 44 -6.64 0.27 -7.35
C CYS A 44 -7.16 0.61 -8.77
N PRO A 45 -7.72 -0.35 -9.54
CA PRO A 45 -8.22 -0.06 -10.88
C PRO A 45 -9.39 0.93 -10.88
N GLN A 46 -10.14 0.95 -9.76
CA GLN A 46 -11.31 1.82 -9.56
C GLN A 46 -10.95 3.19 -8.96
N LYS A 47 -9.68 3.44 -8.62
CA LYS A 47 -9.16 4.73 -8.13
C LYS A 47 -9.85 5.26 -6.85
N TYR A 48 -10.36 4.37 -6.02
CA TYR A 48 -10.90 4.72 -4.70
C TYR A 48 -9.80 5.21 -3.75
N GLY A 49 -10.21 5.93 -2.69
CA GLY A 49 -9.33 6.30 -1.59
C GLY A 49 -8.91 5.10 -0.74
N TRP A 50 -8.03 5.37 0.23
CA TRP A 50 -7.42 4.35 1.08
C TRP A 50 -7.47 4.80 2.54
N ASN A 51 -8.06 3.96 3.38
CA ASN A 51 -8.17 4.20 4.81
C ASN A 51 -7.10 3.41 5.54
N ARG A 52 -6.42 4.07 6.48
CA ARG A 52 -5.50 3.39 7.39
C ARG A 52 -6.29 2.40 8.26
N VAL A 53 -5.81 1.16 8.34
CA VAL A 53 -6.32 0.12 9.24
C VAL A 53 -5.16 -0.51 10.01
N SER A 54 -5.45 -1.46 10.90
CA SER A 54 -4.38 -2.22 11.56
C SER A 54 -3.58 -3.01 10.52
N GLY A 55 -2.25 -2.85 10.55
CA GLY A 55 -1.31 -3.53 9.67
C GLY A 55 -1.24 -3.04 8.22
N GLY A 56 -1.99 -1.99 7.83
CA GLY A 56 -1.94 -1.51 6.44
C GLY A 56 -3.05 -0.53 6.07
N TYR A 57 -3.48 -0.61 4.80
CA TYR A 57 -4.47 0.28 4.18
C TYR A 57 -5.56 -0.51 3.48
N HIS A 58 -6.81 -0.15 3.74
CA HIS A 58 -7.99 -0.75 3.12
C HIS A 58 -8.61 0.23 2.14
N CYS A 59 -8.88 -0.23 0.93
CA CYS A 59 -9.51 0.56 -0.12
C CYS A 59 -10.96 0.91 0.28
N GLU A 60 -11.39 2.14 0.03
CA GLU A 60 -12.77 2.58 0.29
C GLU A 60 -13.83 1.78 -0.49
N GLY A 61 -13.46 1.17 -1.62
CA GLY A 61 -14.30 0.23 -2.35
C GLY A 61 -14.43 -1.15 -1.69
N GLY A 62 -13.71 -1.41 -0.60
CA GLY A 62 -13.85 -2.61 0.23
C GLY A 62 -13.06 -3.83 -0.23
N HIS A 63 -12.61 -3.90 -1.49
CA HIS A 63 -12.08 -5.15 -2.07
C HIS A 63 -10.56 -5.27 -2.13
N HIS A 64 -9.81 -4.22 -1.78
CA HIS A 64 -8.35 -4.22 -1.87
C HIS A 64 -7.69 -3.82 -0.57
N TYR A 65 -6.56 -4.45 -0.28
CA TYR A 65 -5.76 -4.16 0.90
C TYR A 65 -4.28 -4.11 0.55
N ILE A 66 -3.53 -3.23 1.21
CA ILE A 66 -2.08 -3.13 1.09
C ILE A 66 -1.52 -3.20 2.50
N SER A 67 -0.70 -4.21 2.80
CA SER A 67 -0.06 -4.32 4.12
C SER A 67 1.08 -3.33 4.27
N ASP A 68 1.43 -3.04 5.52
CA ASP A 68 2.65 -2.32 5.86
C ASP A 68 3.90 -3.02 5.33
N ASP A 69 3.92 -4.36 5.31
CA ASP A 69 5.00 -5.14 4.73
C ASP A 69 5.14 -4.88 3.23
N LEU A 70 4.04 -4.92 2.46
CA LEU A 70 4.06 -4.65 1.02
C LEU A 70 4.49 -3.21 0.69
N LEU A 71 4.14 -2.25 1.54
CA LEU A 71 4.64 -0.88 1.43
C LEU A 71 6.13 -0.76 1.79
N SER A 72 6.60 -1.54 2.77
CA SER A 72 8.01 -1.57 3.15
C SER A 72 8.92 -2.14 2.05
N GLU A 73 8.40 -3.07 1.23
CA GLU A 73 9.09 -3.56 0.04
C GLU A 73 9.23 -2.49 -1.05
N GLY A 74 8.33 -1.49 -1.05
CA GLY A 74 8.32 -0.41 -2.02
C GLY A 74 7.91 -0.84 -3.42
N ASN A 75 7.25 -1.99 -3.60
CA ASN A 75 6.85 -2.51 -4.91
C ASN A 75 5.39 -2.19 -5.28
N GLY A 76 4.60 -1.66 -4.34
CA GLY A 76 3.22 -1.20 -4.62
C GLY A 76 2.22 -2.32 -4.90
N GLY A 77 2.46 -3.51 -4.34
CA GLY A 77 1.55 -4.65 -4.47
C GLY A 77 0.26 -4.45 -3.68
N LEU A 78 -0.83 -5.03 -4.15
CA LEU A 78 -2.10 -5.11 -3.43
C LEU A 78 -2.55 -6.55 -3.25
N MET A 79 -3.32 -6.80 -2.20
CA MET A 79 -4.06 -8.04 -1.99
C MET A 79 -5.54 -7.84 -2.30
N LEU A 80 -6.13 -8.75 -3.07
CA LEU A 80 -7.57 -8.80 -3.33
C LEU A 80 -8.25 -9.51 -2.16
N LEU A 81 -9.26 -8.89 -1.55
CA LEU A 81 -9.99 -9.46 -0.42
C LEU A 81 -11.19 -10.29 -0.90
N LYS A 82 -11.32 -11.50 -0.36
CA LYS A 82 -12.51 -12.35 -0.60
C LYS A 82 -13.74 -11.83 0.16
N ASP A 83 -13.55 -11.35 1.39
CA ASP A 83 -14.56 -10.65 2.18
C ASP A 83 -14.00 -9.26 2.55
N PRO A 84 -14.68 -8.15 2.20
CA PRO A 84 -14.27 -6.80 2.58
C PRO A 84 -14.04 -6.57 4.08
N ARG A 85 -14.58 -7.44 4.93
CA ARG A 85 -14.47 -7.37 6.39
C ARG A 85 -13.36 -8.27 6.97
N SER A 86 -12.70 -9.07 6.15
CA SER A 86 -11.65 -10.00 6.59
C SER A 86 -10.41 -9.91 5.72
N PHE A 87 -9.31 -9.47 6.33
CA PHE A 87 -8.00 -9.39 5.67
C PHE A 87 -7.26 -10.73 5.62
N HIS A 88 -7.78 -11.78 6.29
CA HIS A 88 -7.13 -13.09 6.38
C HIS A 88 -7.29 -13.95 5.13
N VAL A 89 -8.32 -13.71 4.33
CA VAL A 89 -8.58 -14.48 3.10
C VAL A 89 -8.43 -13.54 1.92
N SER A 90 -7.21 -13.51 1.39
CA SER A 90 -6.82 -12.64 0.30
C SER A 90 -6.04 -13.39 -0.79
N TYR A 91 -5.97 -12.79 -1.98
CA TYR A 91 -5.19 -13.27 -3.12
C TYR A 91 -4.17 -12.20 -3.53
N GLY A 92 -3.00 -12.62 -4.02
CA GLY A 92 -1.91 -11.72 -4.41
C GLY A 92 -0.59 -12.01 -3.66
N PRO A 93 0.34 -11.04 -3.59
CA PRO A 93 0.20 -9.66 -4.04
C PRO A 93 0.15 -9.53 -5.58
N TYR A 94 -0.70 -8.62 -6.06
CA TYR A 94 -0.77 -8.21 -7.46
C TYR A 94 -0.06 -6.87 -7.63
N TYR A 95 0.82 -6.77 -8.62
CA TYR A 95 1.57 -5.55 -8.92
C TYR A 95 1.06 -4.95 -10.23
N ALA A 96 0.73 -3.66 -10.24
CA ALA A 96 0.23 -2.99 -11.44
C ALA A 96 1.28 -2.99 -12.57
N ASP A 97 0.85 -3.23 -13.81
CA ASP A 97 1.70 -3.05 -15.00
C ASP A 97 1.93 -1.54 -15.21
N PRO A 98 3.17 -1.05 -15.09
CA PRO A 98 3.45 0.37 -15.23
C PRO A 98 3.19 0.92 -16.63
N ASN A 99 3.08 0.05 -17.64
CA ASN A 99 2.86 0.42 -19.03
C ASN A 99 1.38 0.33 -19.42
N ARG A 100 0.54 -0.31 -18.60
CA ARG A 100 -0.86 -0.62 -18.91
C ARG A 100 -1.74 -0.38 -17.70
N ASP A 101 -2.31 0.82 -17.63
CA ASP A 101 -3.26 1.21 -16.58
C ASP A 101 -4.38 0.14 -16.46
N GLY A 102 -4.61 -0.34 -15.24
CA GLY A 102 -5.64 -1.35 -14.93
C GLY A 102 -5.24 -2.80 -15.23
N GLN A 103 -4.02 -3.07 -15.71
CA GLN A 103 -3.48 -4.43 -15.80
C GLN A 103 -2.51 -4.71 -14.66
N PHE A 104 -2.37 -5.99 -14.31
CA PHE A 104 -1.44 -6.47 -13.29
C PHE A 104 -0.46 -7.44 -13.91
N LEU A 105 0.77 -7.43 -13.40
CA LEU A 105 1.80 -8.40 -13.74
C LEU A 105 1.40 -9.76 -13.15
N TYR A 106 1.46 -10.80 -13.98
CA TYR A 106 1.23 -12.21 -13.65
C TYR A 106 2.56 -12.96 -13.51
#